data_AF-A0AAX7VLM9-F1
#
_entry.id   AF-A0AAX7VLM9-F1
#
_cell.length_a   1.000
_cell.length_b   1.000
_cell.length_c   1.000
_cell.angle_alpha   90.00
_cell.angle_beta   90.00
_cell.angle_gamma   90.00
#
_symmetry.space_group_name_H-M   'P 1'
#
loop_
_entity.id
_entity.type
_entity.pdbx_description
1 polymer ?
#
loop_
_entity_poly.entity_id
_entity_poly.type
_entity_poly.pdbx_seq_one_letter_code
_entity_poly.pdbx_strand_id
1 'polypeptide(L)'
;MGTAGEDLLVTLQILPGFFSNCLFLALYDSVVLLKRVVSLLSSRSAGCGEWRRMLTSAGLRSIWNSFLLDAYKQVKLGCEAPNSKVVKVPDGPRWSSTIRIQNGGECRLLDFESSDRPLVVNFGSAT
;
A
#
# COMPACT_ATOMS: atom_id res chain seq x y z
N MET A 1 9.99 27.13 3.76
CA MET A 1 9.36 27.20 5.09
C MET A 1 7.89 26.73 5.00
N GLY A 2 7.65 25.45 4.67
CA GLY A 2 6.28 24.92 4.48
C GLY A 2 6.08 23.44 4.87
N THR A 3 7.15 22.67 5.03
CA THR A 3 7.10 21.21 5.17
C THR A 3 6.52 20.73 6.51
N ALA A 4 6.81 21.42 7.62
CA ALA A 4 6.34 20.98 8.95
C ALA A 4 4.81 21.07 9.13
N GLY A 5 4.14 21.99 8.43
CA GLY A 5 2.68 22.13 8.49
C GLY A 5 1.96 21.05 7.68
N GLU A 6 2.50 20.71 6.52
CA GLU A 6 1.98 19.66 5.64
C GLU A 6 2.11 18.28 6.29
N ASP A 7 3.27 17.98 6.89
CA ASP A 7 3.50 16.73 7.62
C ASP A 7 2.58 16.58 8.84
N LEU A 8 2.31 17.68 9.56
CA LEU A 8 1.37 17.67 10.68
C LEU A 8 -0.07 17.44 10.22
N LEU A 9 -0.48 18.05 9.11
CA LEU A 9 -1.82 17.89 8.53
C LEU A 9 -2.05 16.44 8.08
N VAL A 10 -1.05 15.86 7.40
CA VAL A 10 -1.05 14.46 6.99
C VAL A 10 -1.14 13.54 8.21
N THR A 11 -0.35 13.81 9.24
CA THR A 11 -0.38 13.06 10.50
C THR A 11 -1.76 13.10 11.15
N LEU A 12 -2.38 14.28 11.24
CA LEU A 12 -3.73 14.46 11.79
C LEU A 12 -4.79 13.73 10.97
N GLN A 13 -4.63 13.63 9.66
CA GLN A 13 -5.55 12.89 8.79
C GLN A 13 -5.41 11.36 8.95
N ILE A 14 -4.20 10.87 9.18
CA ILE A 14 -3.91 9.44 9.38
C ILE A 14 -4.41 8.95 10.76
N LEU A 15 -4.28 9.79 11.78
CA LEU A 15 -4.43 9.41 13.18
C LEU A 15 -5.75 8.70 13.53
N PRO A 16 -6.93 9.13 13.03
CA PRO A 16 -8.20 8.46 13.31
C PRO A 16 -8.23 7.03 12.75
N GLY A 17 -7.75 6.83 11.52
CA GLY A 17 -7.67 5.52 10.87
C GLY A 17 -6.71 4.59 11.60
N PHE A 18 -5.54 5.11 11.97
CA PHE A 18 -4.54 4.37 12.75
C PHE A 18 -5.11 3.90 14.09
N PHE A 19 -5.69 4.80 14.89
CA PHE A 19 -6.23 4.45 16.20
C PHE A 19 -7.41 3.47 16.10
N SER A 20 -8.27 3.61 15.09
CA SER A 20 -9.37 2.68 14.84
C SER A 20 -8.87 1.25 14.59
N ASN A 21 -7.84 1.10 13.76
CA ASN A 21 -7.21 -0.21 13.50
C ASN A 21 -6.56 -0.79 14.77
N CYS A 22 -5.87 0.04 15.55
CA CYS A 22 -5.28 -0.38 16.82
C CYS A 22 -6.34 -0.85 17.81
N LEU A 23 -7.45 -0.12 17.91
CA LEU A 23 -8.59 -0.48 18.76
C LEU A 23 -9.20 -1.80 18.32
N PHE A 24 -9.39 -2.01 17.01
CA PHE A 24 -9.91 -3.27 16.49
C PHE A 24 -9.02 -4.47 16.87
N LEU A 25 -7.71 -4.34 16.73
CA LEU A 25 -6.76 -5.39 17.17
C LEU A 25 -6.82 -5.63 18.68
N ALA A 26 -6.92 -4.57 19.47
CA ALA A 26 -7.05 -4.68 20.92
C ALA A 26 -8.34 -5.40 21.34
N LEU A 27 -9.47 -5.06 20.69
CA LEU A 27 -10.75 -5.72 20.91
C LEU A 27 -10.71 -7.19 20.49
N TYR A 28 -10.10 -7.50 19.35
CA TYR A 28 -9.92 -8.87 18.88
C TYR A 28 -9.14 -9.72 19.88
N ASP A 29 -7.98 -9.23 20.31
CA ASP A 29 -7.17 -9.91 21.32
C ASP A 29 -7.95 -10.09 22.63
N SER A 30 -8.72 -9.09 23.06
CA SER A 30 -9.55 -9.15 24.26
C SER A 30 -10.63 -10.22 24.17
N VAL A 31 -11.33 -10.32 23.03
CA VAL A 31 -12.36 -11.36 22.80
C VAL A 31 -11.74 -12.76 22.79
N VAL A 32 -10.58 -12.92 22.16
CA VAL A 32 -9.88 -14.22 22.12
C VAL A 32 -9.41 -14.62 23.52
N LEU A 33 -8.88 -13.68 24.31
CA LEU A 33 -8.52 -13.91 25.71
C LEU A 33 -9.74 -14.29 26.54
N LEU A 34 -10.86 -13.55 26.41
CA LEU A 34 -12.10 -13.85 27.12
C LEU A 34 -12.62 -15.26 26.79
N LYS A 35 -12.63 -15.62 25.50
CA LYS A 35 -13.04 -16.96 25.06
C LYS A 35 -12.17 -18.06 25.68
N ARG A 36 -10.86 -17.83 25.81
CA ARG A 36 -9.95 -18.77 26.47
C ARG A 36 -10.23 -18.88 27.97
N VAL A 37 -10.41 -17.76 28.66
CA VAL A 37 -10.74 -17.74 30.09
C VAL A 37 -12.05 -18.50 30.33
N VAL A 38 -13.11 -18.21 29.57
CA VAL A 38 -14.38 -18.94 29.67
C VAL A 38 -14.21 -20.43 29.38
N SER A 39 -13.43 -20.81 28.36
CA SER A 39 -13.14 -22.21 28.07
C SER A 39 -12.41 -22.93 29.21
N LEU A 40 -11.46 -22.27 29.87
CA LEU A 40 -10.73 -22.82 31.02
C LEU A 40 -11.62 -23.00 32.24
N LEU A 41 -12.57 -22.08 32.47
CA LEU A 41 -13.56 -22.23 33.53
C LEU A 41 -14.56 -23.36 33.24
N SER A 42 -14.98 -23.51 31.97
CA SER A 42 -15.97 -24.51 31.56
C SER A 42 -15.41 -25.92 31.37
N SER A 43 -14.10 -26.06 31.14
CA SER A 43 -13.46 -27.36 30.91
C SER A 43 -12.11 -27.43 31.61
N ARG A 44 -11.93 -28.39 32.53
CA ARG A 44 -10.66 -28.66 33.22
C ARG A 44 -9.52 -29.15 32.32
N SER A 45 -9.76 -29.28 31.01
CA SER A 45 -8.82 -29.81 30.02
C SER A 45 -9.07 -29.17 28.66
N ALA A 46 -8.80 -27.87 28.52
CA ALA A 46 -8.73 -27.23 27.20
C ALA A 46 -7.29 -27.25 26.70
N GLY A 47 -7.04 -27.95 25.58
CA GLY A 47 -5.74 -28.00 24.92
C GLY A 47 -5.21 -26.61 24.61
N CYS A 48 -3.97 -26.36 25.01
CA CYS A 48 -3.26 -25.10 24.80
C CYS A 48 -2.85 -24.95 23.33
N GLY A 49 -3.79 -24.57 22.48
CA GLY A 49 -3.45 -24.07 21.15
C GLY A 49 -2.64 -22.78 21.29
N GLU A 50 -1.51 -22.68 20.58
CA GLU A 50 -0.62 -21.53 20.62
C GLU A 50 -1.39 -20.24 20.29
N TRP A 51 -1.40 -19.28 21.22
CA TRP A 51 -2.03 -17.99 20.98
C TRP A 51 -1.03 -17.06 20.33
N ARG A 52 -1.37 -16.53 19.16
CA ARG A 52 -0.62 -15.43 18.58
C ARG A 52 -1.38 -14.12 18.82
N ARG A 53 -0.82 -13.27 19.68
CA ARG A 53 -1.30 -11.90 19.90
C ARG A 53 -1.29 -11.14 18.58
N MET A 54 -2.38 -10.47 18.24
CA MET A 54 -2.45 -9.64 17.03
C MET A 54 -1.93 -8.22 17.28
N LEU A 55 -2.23 -7.63 18.44
CA LEU A 55 -1.71 -6.33 18.85
C LEU A 55 -0.25 -6.46 19.29
N THR A 56 0.65 -6.34 18.32
CA THR A 56 2.10 -6.37 18.52
C THR A 56 2.72 -5.05 18.12
N SER A 57 3.90 -4.72 18.67
CA SER A 57 4.65 -3.53 18.26
C SER A 57 5.01 -3.56 16.76
N ALA A 58 5.30 -4.74 16.22
CA ALA A 58 5.51 -4.94 14.79
C ALA A 58 4.23 -4.66 13.99
N GLY A 59 3.08 -5.14 14.46
CA GLY A 59 1.77 -4.88 13.85
C GLY A 59 1.41 -3.39 13.86
N LEU A 60 1.61 -2.70 14.98
CA LEU A 60 1.40 -1.25 15.09
C LEU A 60 2.29 -0.47 14.11
N ARG A 61 3.58 -0.81 14.04
CA ARG A 61 4.49 -0.19 13.09
C ARG A 61 4.08 -0.46 11.64
N SER A 62 3.60 -1.67 11.35
CA SER A 62 3.09 -2.03 10.02
C SER A 62 1.85 -1.22 9.64
N ILE A 63 0.89 -1.05 10.56
CA ILE A 63 -0.32 -0.23 10.31
C ILE A 63 0.09 1.21 10.07
N TRP A 64 0.95 1.78 10.91
CA TRP A 64 1.45 3.14 10.75
C TRP A 64 2.12 3.35 9.39
N ASN A 65 3.02 2.44 9.02
CA ASN A 65 3.71 2.49 7.73
C ASN A 65 2.74 2.37 6.55
N SER A 66 1.68 1.56 6.67
CA SER A 66 0.65 1.46 5.62
C SER A 66 -0.01 2.83 5.37
N PHE A 67 -0.42 3.52 6.43
CA PHE A 67 -1.04 4.84 6.29
C PHE A 67 -0.07 5.91 5.79
N LEU A 68 1.19 5.89 6.22
CA LEU A 68 2.21 6.78 5.69
C LEU A 68 2.41 6.55 4.18
N LEU A 69 2.55 5.28 3.76
CA LEU A 69 2.67 4.94 2.35
C LEU A 69 1.49 5.46 1.55
N ASP A 70 0.26 5.32 2.07
CA ASP A 70 -0.94 5.82 1.40
C ASP A 70 -1.00 7.35 1.34
N ALA A 71 -0.62 8.05 2.40
CA ALA A 71 -0.66 9.51 2.42
C ALA A 71 0.36 10.16 1.46
N TYR A 72 1.55 9.56 1.36
CA TYR A 72 2.63 9.99 0.48
C TYR A 72 2.54 9.42 -0.94
N LYS A 73 1.49 8.62 -1.27
CA LYS A 73 1.20 8.28 -2.67
C LYS A 73 0.99 9.57 -3.46
N GLN A 74 1.82 9.76 -4.47
CA GLN A 74 1.72 10.89 -5.40
C GLN A 74 0.46 10.79 -6.28
N VAL A 75 -0.05 9.56 -6.48
CA VAL A 75 -1.23 9.31 -7.32
C VAL A 75 -2.48 9.29 -6.45
N LYS A 76 -3.42 10.20 -6.74
CA LYS A 76 -4.70 10.31 -6.04
C LYS A 76 -5.82 10.45 -7.05
N LEU A 77 -6.96 9.81 -6.79
CA LEU A 77 -8.15 9.91 -7.64
C LEU A 77 -8.66 11.35 -7.69
N GLY A 78 -9.04 11.81 -8.87
CA GLY A 78 -9.50 13.19 -9.09
C GLY A 78 -8.39 14.25 -9.13
N CYS A 79 -7.13 13.86 -8.90
CA CYS A 79 -5.96 14.71 -9.13
C CYS A 79 -5.36 14.45 -10.52
N GLU A 80 -4.43 15.32 -10.92
CA GLU A 80 -3.69 15.17 -12.17
C GLU A 80 -2.89 13.85 -12.18
N ALA A 81 -2.95 13.12 -13.30
CA ALA A 81 -2.21 11.88 -13.46
C ALA A 81 -0.70 12.16 -13.56
N PRO A 82 0.17 11.47 -12.81
CA PRO A 82 1.60 11.71 -12.90
C PRO A 82 2.16 11.40 -14.29
N ASN A 83 2.84 12.37 -14.89
CA ASN A 83 3.45 12.23 -16.21
C ASN A 83 4.88 11.64 -16.12
N SER A 84 4.97 10.42 -15.60
CA SER A 84 6.23 9.72 -15.34
C SER A 84 6.96 9.32 -16.63
N LYS A 85 8.28 9.17 -16.53
CA LYS A 85 9.14 8.78 -17.65
C LYS A 85 8.99 7.28 -17.93
N VAL A 86 8.83 6.92 -19.20
CA VAL A 86 8.73 5.54 -19.69
C VAL A 86 9.62 5.35 -20.92
N VAL A 87 9.87 4.10 -21.30
CA VAL A 87 10.62 3.77 -22.51
C VAL A 87 9.68 3.05 -23.47
N LYS A 88 9.47 3.61 -24.65
CA LYS A 88 8.66 2.99 -25.70
C LYS A 88 9.44 1.84 -26.33
N VAL A 89 8.88 0.63 -26.25
CA VAL A 89 9.40 -0.54 -26.96
C VAL A 89 8.86 -0.51 -28.39
N PRO A 90 9.70 -0.71 -29.42
CA PRO A 90 9.24 -0.72 -30.81
C PRO A 90 8.29 -1.89 -31.08
N ASP A 91 7.22 -1.62 -31.82
CA ASP A 91 6.22 -2.62 -32.23
C ASP A 91 6.80 -3.51 -33.35
N GLY A 92 7.22 -4.75 -33.04
CA GLY A 92 7.50 -5.77 -34.06
C GLY A 92 8.71 -6.69 -33.81
N PRO A 93 8.86 -7.78 -34.60
CA PRO A 93 9.81 -8.88 -34.34
C PRO A 93 11.28 -8.56 -34.69
N ARG A 94 11.68 -7.29 -34.80
CA ARG A 94 13.08 -6.93 -35.07
C ARG A 94 13.90 -6.89 -33.78
N TRP A 95 14.06 -8.07 -33.18
CA TRP A 95 15.17 -8.35 -32.28
C TRP A 95 16.45 -8.53 -33.12
N SER A 96 16.87 -7.49 -33.83
CA SER A 96 18.23 -7.45 -34.37
C SER A 96 19.17 -7.17 -33.21
N SER A 97 20.09 -8.10 -33.01
CA SER A 97 20.99 -8.34 -31.87
C SER A 97 22.01 -7.23 -31.59
N THR A 98 21.63 -5.97 -31.71
CA THR A 98 22.47 -4.82 -31.35
C THR A 98 21.60 -3.60 -31.04
N ILE A 99 20.66 -3.71 -30.11
CA ILE A 99 19.99 -2.53 -29.56
C ILE A 99 21.00 -1.81 -28.68
N ARG A 100 21.81 -0.95 -29.32
CA ARG A 100 22.34 0.21 -28.64
C ARG A 100 21.12 0.94 -28.08
N ILE A 101 20.98 0.93 -26.77
CA ILE A 101 20.10 1.81 -26.00
C ILE A 101 20.63 3.24 -26.24
N GLN A 102 20.46 3.74 -27.46
CA GLN A 102 20.59 5.16 -27.76
C GLN A 102 19.29 5.78 -27.29
N ASN A 103 19.40 6.89 -26.58
CA ASN A 103 18.39 7.76 -25.96
C ASN A 103 17.07 8.06 -26.72
N GLY A 104 16.77 7.42 -27.86
CA GLY A 104 15.63 7.73 -28.74
C GLY A 104 14.30 7.06 -28.41
N GLY A 105 14.18 6.36 -27.28
CA GLY A 105 12.93 5.68 -26.86
C GLY A 105 12.30 6.25 -25.59
N GLU A 106 12.91 7.26 -24.97
CA GLU A 106 12.38 7.86 -23.74
C GLU A 106 11.19 8.75 -24.10
N CYS A 107 10.05 8.46 -23.47
CA CYS A 107 8.85 9.29 -23.56
C CYS A 107 8.21 9.39 -22.17
N ARG A 108 7.04 10.00 -22.07
CA ARG A 108 6.27 10.07 -20.84
C ARG A 108 4.94 9.35 -20.97
N LEU A 109 4.35 9.03 -19.82
CA LEU A 109 3.11 8.26 -19.77
C LEU A 109 1.95 8.96 -20.50
N LEU A 110 1.83 10.28 -20.37
CA LEU A 110 0.75 11.05 -21.00
C LEU A 110 0.99 11.33 -22.49
N ASP A 111 2.16 11.01 -23.04
CA ASP A 111 2.39 11.09 -24.49
C ASP A 111 1.55 10.06 -25.27
N PHE A 112 0.96 9.07 -24.57
CA PHE A 112 0.04 8.07 -25.11
C PHE A 112 -1.44 8.45 -24.98
N GLU A 113 -1.75 9.55 -24.29
CA GLU A 113 -3.10 10.07 -24.15
C GLU A 113 -3.63 10.59 -25.49
N SER A 114 -4.94 10.53 -25.67
CA SER A 114 -5.61 11.30 -26.72
C SER A 114 -6.87 11.95 -26.16
N SER A 115 -7.23 13.12 -26.69
CA SER A 115 -8.33 13.93 -26.14
C SER A 115 -9.72 13.30 -26.29
N ASP A 116 -9.85 12.27 -27.13
CA ASP A 116 -11.09 11.61 -27.50
C ASP A 116 -11.32 10.28 -26.77
N ARG A 117 -10.35 9.75 -26.01
CA ARG A 117 -10.49 8.47 -25.30
C ARG A 117 -9.68 8.41 -24.01
N PRO A 118 -10.15 7.67 -22.99
CA PRO A 118 -9.36 7.46 -21.78
C PRO A 118 -8.11 6.62 -22.06
N LEU A 119 -6.99 6.98 -21.43
CA LEU A 119 -5.78 6.16 -21.40
C LEU A 119 -5.88 5.13 -20.26
N VAL A 120 -5.84 3.84 -20.61
CA VAL A 120 -5.82 2.73 -19.65
C VAL A 120 -4.39 2.20 -19.51
N VAL A 121 -3.87 2.14 -18.29
CA VAL A 121 -2.51 1.69 -18.00
C VAL A 121 -2.54 0.40 -17.19
N ASN A 122 -1.77 -0.60 -17.62
CA ASN A 122 -1.59 -1.86 -16.91
C ASN A 122 -0.09 -2.08 -16.64
N PHE A 123 0.28 -2.10 -15.36
CA PHE A 123 1.65 -2.37 -14.93
C PHE A 123 1.81 -3.85 -14.61
N GLY A 124 2.82 -4.50 -15.18
CA GLY A 124 3.12 -5.90 -14.94
C GLY A 124 4.59 -6.23 -15.18
N SER A 125 5.00 -7.42 -14.72
CA SER A 125 6.32 -8.00 -14.98
C SER A 125 6.17 -9.48 -15.29
N ALA A 126 7.02 -10.02 -16.17
CA ALA A 126 7.14 -11.47 -16.31
C ALA A 126 7.89 -12.03 -15.09
N THR A 127 7.33 -13.04 -14.44
CA THR A 127 8.00 -13.86 -13.41
C THR A 127 8.52 -15.15 -14.01
#